data_AF-A0ABD5LW58-F1
#
_entry.id   AF-A0ABD5LW58-F1
#
_cell.length_a   1.000
_cell.length_b   1.000
_cell.length_c   1.000
_cell.angle_alpha   90.00
_cell.angle_beta   90.00
_cell.angle_gamma   90.00
#
_symmetry.space_group_name_H-M   'P 1'
#
loop_
_entity.id
_entity.type
_entity.pdbx_description
1 polymer ?
#
loop_
_entity_poly.entity_id
_entity_poly.type
_entity_poly.pdbx_seq_one_letter_code
_entity_poly.pdbx_strand_id
1 'polypeptide(L)'
;MSQISSKSNQKIEQWLNQFGHARVSLSADKNLTLKNSSAELLIPLYEQKEKLIFAQTNYHRKDLRSQFNYGIGYRYFTEKFMVGINGFYDHDLTHHHNRLGIGAEIWRDYFKLSSNHYHRLSSWRASNNILDYSERPANGWDIRTEGYFPAYPQLGTKLIFEQYYGKEVGLFGKDKRDKNPHTYTLGINYTPIPLVTLNAERRIGLHDRADNNLNINLSYRIGESLASQLNPDNVKAIRTLAGSRYDFVNRNNDMILEYKKETLVFLSMVDSINGYAKEERDLQVQVKTKYPLANIEWSASKLNAQGGQIKHHGGTHYTVILPQYQIGAIEKNSYIISAVAIDTHGNRSAPVQTTVIVDKSLINTRNSLFSPKQSQLFANGEATQRLILSIVDNDNLPVDIDSKEITLQQQSDTEKGNSRISTFSRLAAGKYQLTVTAGSIPEKLTLTPVFRDNTFNSATVTLIADNQTAHIAKRQLNGYKR
;
A
#
# COMPACT_ATOMS: atom_id res chain seq x y z
N MET A 1 24.60 30.88 -56.50
CA MET A 1 24.28 29.84 -55.48
C MET A 1 25.27 28.66 -55.44
N SER A 2 26.43 28.68 -56.12
CA SER A 2 27.32 27.50 -56.22
C SER A 2 28.46 27.41 -55.18
N GLN A 3 28.72 28.45 -54.37
CA GLN A 3 29.80 28.42 -53.37
C GLN A 3 29.37 27.92 -51.98
N ILE A 4 28.07 27.83 -51.70
CA ILE A 4 27.54 27.31 -50.42
C ILE A 4 27.41 25.77 -50.47
N SER A 5 27.16 25.19 -51.64
CA SER A 5 27.08 23.73 -51.82
C SER A 5 28.44 23.04 -51.71
N SER A 6 29.54 23.67 -52.13
CA SER A 6 30.87 23.04 -52.10
C SER A 6 31.47 22.99 -50.70
N LYS A 7 31.29 24.03 -49.88
CA LYS A 7 31.75 24.03 -48.47
C LYS A 7 30.93 23.09 -47.58
N SER A 8 29.63 22.92 -47.82
CA SER A 8 28.82 21.92 -47.12
C SER A 8 29.19 20.50 -47.55
N ASN A 9 29.38 20.23 -48.85
CA ASN A 9 29.82 18.92 -49.30
C ASN A 9 31.25 18.58 -48.84
N GLN A 10 32.19 19.53 -48.81
CA GLN A 10 33.54 19.29 -48.26
C GLN A 10 33.54 19.02 -46.75
N LYS A 11 32.65 19.67 -45.98
CA LYS A 11 32.46 19.36 -44.55
C LYS A 11 31.81 17.99 -44.35
N ILE A 12 30.87 17.62 -45.21
CA ILE A 12 30.24 16.29 -45.20
C ILE A 12 31.25 15.21 -45.62
N GLU A 13 32.09 15.46 -46.62
CA GLU A 13 33.16 14.54 -47.06
C GLU A 13 34.30 14.43 -46.04
N GLN A 14 34.71 15.52 -45.38
CA GLN A 14 35.64 15.48 -44.25
C GLN A 14 35.04 14.77 -43.02
N TRP A 15 33.73 14.89 -42.80
CA TRP A 15 33.01 14.14 -41.77
C TRP A 15 32.87 12.65 -42.12
N LEU A 16 32.64 12.31 -43.40
CA LEU A 16 32.59 10.94 -43.91
C LEU A 16 33.96 10.26 -43.97
N ASN A 17 35.04 11.03 -44.02
CA ASN A 17 36.43 10.55 -43.92
C ASN A 17 36.86 10.27 -42.47
N GLN A 18 35.96 10.37 -41.48
CA GLN A 18 36.25 9.96 -40.11
C GLN A 18 36.23 8.43 -40.01
N PHE A 19 37.34 7.87 -39.55
CA PHE A 19 37.44 6.46 -39.12
C PHE A 19 36.32 6.15 -38.13
N GLY A 20 35.73 4.96 -38.15
CA GLY A 20 34.60 4.65 -37.28
C GLY A 20 34.06 3.26 -37.54
N HIS A 21 33.24 2.74 -36.63
CA HIS A 21 32.63 1.41 -36.77
C HIS A 21 31.11 1.56 -36.89
N ALA A 22 30.54 0.87 -37.86
CA ALA A 22 29.10 0.69 -38.00
C ALA A 22 28.76 -0.79 -37.78
N ARG A 23 27.65 -1.08 -37.12
CA ARG A 23 27.17 -2.45 -36.94
C ARG A 23 25.68 -2.53 -37.16
N VAL A 24 25.26 -3.51 -37.94
CA VAL A 24 23.86 -3.94 -38.00
C VAL A 24 23.75 -5.29 -37.30
N SER A 25 22.77 -5.44 -36.41
CA SER A 25 22.53 -6.68 -35.67
C SER A 25 21.11 -7.16 -35.88
N LEU A 26 20.95 -8.44 -36.22
CA LEU A 26 19.66 -9.11 -36.35
C LEU A 26 19.60 -10.27 -35.37
N SER A 27 18.57 -10.33 -34.53
CA SER A 27 18.41 -11.38 -33.53
C SER A 27 17.09 -12.12 -33.70
N ALA A 28 17.15 -13.44 -33.64
CA ALA A 28 16.01 -14.34 -33.77
C ALA A 28 15.91 -15.28 -32.57
N ASP A 29 14.69 -15.73 -32.28
CA ASP A 29 14.46 -16.73 -31.24
C ASP A 29 14.72 -18.17 -31.72
N LYS A 30 14.44 -19.14 -30.84
CA LYS A 30 14.56 -20.58 -31.14
C LYS A 30 13.72 -21.05 -32.35
N ASN A 31 12.69 -20.30 -32.73
CA ASN A 31 11.82 -20.59 -33.87
C ASN A 31 12.24 -19.80 -35.12
N LEU A 32 13.42 -19.17 -35.11
CA LEU A 32 13.94 -18.31 -36.18
C LEU A 32 13.03 -17.11 -36.52
N THR A 33 12.20 -16.68 -35.56
CA THR A 33 11.40 -15.46 -35.72
C THR A 33 12.24 -14.25 -35.33
N LEU A 34 12.29 -13.24 -36.19
CA LEU A 34 13.01 -11.99 -35.93
C LEU A 34 12.42 -11.30 -34.68
N LYS A 35 13.25 -11.12 -33.65
CA LYS A 35 12.87 -10.46 -32.39
C LYS A 35 13.45 -9.06 -32.25
N ASN A 36 14.65 -8.84 -32.78
CA ASN A 36 15.35 -7.57 -32.63
C ASN A 36 16.15 -7.23 -33.88
N SER A 37 16.13 -5.96 -34.23
CA SER A 37 17.02 -5.36 -35.24
C SER A 37 17.64 -4.09 -34.66
N SER A 38 18.97 -3.96 -34.74
CA SER A 38 19.68 -2.76 -34.30
C SER A 38 20.68 -2.26 -35.34
N ALA A 39 20.94 -0.96 -35.29
CA ALA A 39 21.98 -0.27 -36.04
C ALA A 39 22.77 0.63 -35.08
N GLU A 40 24.07 0.37 -34.97
CA GLU A 40 24.99 1.07 -34.08
C GLU A 40 26.06 1.78 -34.90
N LEU A 41 26.45 2.99 -34.47
CA LEU A 41 27.52 3.77 -35.05
C LEU A 41 28.41 4.35 -33.95
N LEU A 42 29.72 4.12 -34.06
CA LEU A 42 30.74 4.69 -33.18
C LEU A 42 31.66 5.60 -34.01
N ILE A 43 31.77 6.85 -33.56
CA ILE A 43 32.54 7.91 -34.23
C ILE A 43 33.61 8.43 -33.25
N PRO A 44 34.91 8.38 -33.58
CA PRO A 44 35.97 9.03 -32.83
C PRO A 44 35.83 10.55 -33.00
N LEU A 45 35.67 11.24 -31.88
CA LEU A 45 35.63 12.71 -31.83
C LEU A 45 37.04 13.30 -31.67
N TYR A 46 37.90 12.58 -30.95
CA TYR A 46 39.29 12.95 -30.73
C TYR A 46 40.14 11.70 -30.54
N GLU A 47 41.28 11.64 -31.24
CA GLU A 47 42.11 10.45 -31.26
C GLU A 47 43.60 10.78 -31.19
N GLN A 48 44.30 10.08 -30.29
CA GLN A 48 45.76 10.01 -30.17
C GLN A 48 46.16 8.56 -29.89
N LYS A 49 47.43 8.17 -30.02
CA LYS A 49 47.86 6.77 -29.78
C LYS A 49 47.33 6.18 -28.47
N GLU A 50 47.40 6.92 -27.37
CA GLU A 50 46.98 6.47 -26.03
C GLU A 50 45.54 6.84 -25.66
N LYS A 51 44.82 7.63 -26.47
CA LYS A 51 43.52 8.22 -26.08
C LYS A 51 42.51 8.18 -27.21
N LEU A 52 41.26 7.86 -26.86
CA LEU A 52 40.11 7.95 -27.75
C LEU A 52 38.94 8.58 -26.99
N ILE A 53 38.44 9.71 -27.50
CA ILE A 53 37.11 10.22 -27.15
C ILE A 53 36.20 9.87 -28.33
N PHE A 54 35.05 9.26 -28.05
CA PHE A 54 34.12 8.82 -29.07
C PHE A 54 32.68 9.16 -28.71
N ALA A 55 31.84 9.34 -29.73
CA ALA A 55 30.39 9.30 -29.63
C ALA A 55 29.88 7.97 -30.16
N GLN A 56 28.84 7.43 -29.54
CA GLN A 56 28.16 6.23 -29.99
C GLN A 56 26.66 6.47 -30.07
N THR A 57 26.04 6.04 -31.17
CA THR A 57 24.59 6.05 -31.34
C THR A 57 24.10 4.65 -31.64
N ASN A 58 22.90 4.34 -31.17
CA ASN A 58 22.22 3.09 -31.47
C ASN A 58 20.74 3.37 -31.70
N TYR A 59 20.19 2.79 -32.77
CA TYR A 59 18.76 2.67 -32.97
C TYR A 59 18.40 1.20 -33.02
N HIS A 60 17.39 0.79 -32.26
CA HIS A 60 16.93 -0.59 -32.31
C HIS A 60 15.43 -0.72 -32.12
N ARG A 61 14.89 -1.81 -32.66
CA ARG A 61 13.49 -2.18 -32.55
C ARG A 61 13.38 -3.61 -32.04
N LYS A 62 12.75 -3.76 -30.88
CA LYS A 62 12.55 -5.05 -30.20
C LYS A 62 11.13 -5.13 -29.67
N ASP A 63 10.43 -6.23 -29.91
CA ASP A 63 9.04 -6.43 -29.45
C ASP A 63 8.11 -5.24 -29.76
N LEU A 64 8.17 -4.73 -31.01
CA LEU A 64 7.45 -3.54 -31.50
C LEU A 64 7.82 -2.20 -30.84
N ARG A 65 8.78 -2.18 -29.93
CA ARG A 65 9.29 -0.99 -29.25
C ARG A 65 10.54 -0.46 -29.95
N SER A 66 10.51 0.81 -30.33
CA SER A 66 11.65 1.50 -30.93
C SER A 66 12.38 2.33 -29.88
N GLN A 67 13.69 2.20 -29.81
CA GLN A 67 14.55 2.85 -28.83
C GLN A 67 15.75 3.49 -29.52
N PHE A 68 16.20 4.59 -28.96
CA PHE A 68 17.37 5.33 -29.41
C PHE A 68 18.31 5.54 -28.22
N ASN A 69 19.60 5.29 -28.42
CA ASN A 69 20.63 5.53 -27.43
C ASN A 69 21.68 6.47 -28.02
N TYR A 70 22.10 7.44 -27.23
CA TYR A 70 23.19 8.35 -27.55
C TYR A 70 24.17 8.38 -26.40
N GLY A 71 25.46 8.20 -26.66
CA GLY A 71 26.47 8.20 -25.62
C GLY A 71 27.79 8.80 -26.06
N ILE A 72 28.59 9.12 -25.05
CA ILE A 72 29.97 9.60 -25.18
C ILE A 72 30.85 8.73 -24.29
N GLY A 73 32.07 8.47 -24.73
CA GLY A 73 33.03 7.72 -23.94
C GLY A 73 34.46 8.18 -24.14
N TYR A 74 35.29 7.80 -23.18
CA TYR A 74 36.72 8.02 -23.17
C TYR A 74 37.42 6.69 -22.91
N ARG A 75 38.44 6.36 -23.72
CA ARG A 75 39.30 5.20 -23.56
C ARG A 75 40.75 5.64 -23.49
N TYR A 76 41.47 5.11 -22.51
CA TYR A 76 42.90 5.30 -22.33
C TYR A 76 43.63 3.97 -22.53
N PHE A 77 44.62 3.96 -23.41
CA PHE A 77 45.36 2.78 -23.82
C PHE A 77 46.78 2.80 -23.23
N THR A 78 47.16 1.68 -22.64
CA THR A 78 48.55 1.32 -22.33
C THR A 78 49.00 0.23 -23.28
N GLU A 79 50.24 -0.23 -23.15
CA GLU A 79 50.73 -1.38 -23.93
C GLU A 79 50.02 -2.70 -23.59
N LYS A 80 49.46 -2.84 -22.36
CA LYS A 80 48.93 -4.12 -21.85
C LYS A 80 47.42 -4.15 -21.69
N PHE A 81 46.80 -2.98 -21.50
CA PHE A 81 45.36 -2.87 -21.25
C PHE A 81 44.81 -1.50 -21.66
N MET A 82 43.50 -1.44 -21.82
CA MET A 82 42.72 -0.23 -22.00
C MET A 82 41.77 -0.07 -20.82
N VAL A 83 41.64 1.15 -20.29
CA VAL A 83 40.57 1.52 -19.35
C VAL A 83 39.67 2.57 -19.97
N GLY A 84 38.37 2.45 -19.75
CA GLY A 84 37.39 3.36 -20.34
C GLY A 84 36.25 3.70 -19.40
N ILE A 85 35.65 4.86 -19.66
CA ILE A 85 34.40 5.29 -19.04
C ILE A 85 33.45 5.78 -20.14
N ASN A 86 32.16 5.58 -19.95
CA ASN A 86 31.14 6.02 -20.90
C ASN A 86 29.85 6.43 -20.19
N GLY A 87 29.10 7.31 -20.84
CA GLY A 87 27.79 7.76 -20.41
C GLY A 87 26.81 7.72 -21.57
N PHE A 88 25.61 7.20 -21.32
CA PHE A 88 24.55 7.03 -22.32
C PHE A 88 23.24 7.61 -21.86
N TYR A 89 22.58 8.35 -22.74
CA TYR A 89 21.18 8.70 -22.64
C TYR A 89 20.38 7.74 -23.52
N ASP A 90 19.48 6.98 -22.91
CA ASP A 90 18.58 6.06 -23.59
C ASP A 90 17.17 6.66 -23.60
N HIS A 91 16.58 6.74 -24.78
CA HIS A 91 15.22 7.20 -25.01
C HIS A 91 14.38 6.12 -25.69
N ASP A 92 13.28 5.77 -25.06
CA ASP A 92 12.26 4.91 -25.65
C ASP A 92 11.25 5.75 -26.41
N LEU A 93 11.27 5.63 -27.74
CA LEU A 93 10.39 6.39 -28.63
C LEU A 93 8.93 5.92 -28.56
N THR A 94 8.70 4.68 -28.13
CA THR A 94 7.34 4.09 -28.10
C THR A 94 6.63 4.41 -26.79
N HIS A 95 7.26 4.22 -25.64
CA HIS A 95 6.66 4.51 -24.32
C HIS A 95 7.15 5.80 -23.67
N HIS A 96 8.01 6.54 -24.36
CA HIS A 96 8.45 7.89 -23.98
C HIS A 96 9.21 7.92 -22.63
N HIS A 97 9.96 6.85 -22.35
CA HIS A 97 10.78 6.72 -21.15
C HIS A 97 12.24 7.10 -21.40
N ASN A 98 12.87 7.63 -20.36
CA ASN A 98 14.27 8.07 -20.37
C ASN A 98 15.06 7.35 -19.29
N ARG A 99 16.29 6.95 -19.62
CA ARG A 99 17.25 6.29 -18.73
C ARG A 99 18.66 6.82 -18.97
N LEU A 100 19.43 6.94 -17.90
CA LEU A 100 20.86 7.23 -17.92
C LEU A 100 21.62 5.93 -17.71
N GLY A 101 22.61 5.66 -18.55
CA GLY A 101 23.59 4.59 -18.39
C GLY A 101 24.97 5.16 -18.09
N ILE A 102 25.70 4.55 -17.17
CA ILE A 102 27.12 4.86 -16.91
C ILE A 102 27.88 3.54 -16.96
N GLY A 103 28.96 3.49 -17.73
CA GLY A 103 29.76 2.29 -17.93
C GLY A 103 31.24 2.50 -17.66
N ALA A 104 31.90 1.43 -17.23
CA ALA A 104 33.35 1.33 -17.11
C ALA A 104 33.85 0.11 -17.90
N GLU A 105 35.03 0.23 -18.49
CA GLU A 105 35.64 -0.77 -19.38
C GLU A 105 37.08 -1.06 -18.94
N ILE A 106 37.46 -2.34 -18.93
CA ILE A 106 38.84 -2.80 -18.78
C ILE A 106 39.10 -3.91 -19.80
N TRP A 107 39.86 -3.60 -20.84
CA TRP A 107 40.12 -4.53 -21.95
C TRP A 107 41.61 -4.85 -22.05
N ARG A 108 41.93 -6.01 -22.61
CA ARG A 108 43.26 -6.45 -23.02
C ARG A 108 43.13 -7.27 -24.30
N ASP A 109 44.24 -7.71 -24.87
CA ASP A 109 44.21 -8.63 -26.01
C ASP A 109 43.34 -9.84 -25.70
N TYR A 110 42.40 -10.13 -26.60
CA TYR A 110 41.44 -11.25 -26.53
C TYR A 110 40.47 -11.23 -25.35
N PHE A 111 40.40 -10.17 -24.54
CA PHE A 111 39.53 -10.15 -23.36
C PHE A 111 38.98 -8.76 -23.07
N LYS A 112 37.68 -8.69 -22.79
CA LYS A 112 36.97 -7.47 -22.46
C LYS A 112 36.12 -7.67 -21.21
N LEU A 113 36.27 -6.78 -20.25
CA LEU A 113 35.39 -6.65 -19.10
C LEU A 113 34.71 -5.29 -19.13
N SER A 114 33.41 -5.29 -18.89
CA SER A 114 32.59 -4.08 -18.79
C SER A 114 31.65 -4.18 -17.61
N SER A 115 31.42 -3.06 -16.93
CA SER A 115 30.44 -2.92 -15.86
C SER A 115 29.57 -1.73 -16.17
N ASN A 116 28.24 -1.91 -16.13
CA ASN A 116 27.29 -0.85 -16.50
C ASN A 116 26.25 -0.66 -15.41
N HIS A 117 25.90 0.59 -15.13
CA HIS A 117 24.82 0.96 -14.22
C HIS A 117 23.73 1.71 -14.98
N TYR A 118 22.48 1.40 -14.68
CA TYR A 118 21.30 1.96 -15.33
C TYR A 118 20.41 2.65 -14.32
N HIS A 119 20.20 3.95 -14.52
CA HIS A 119 19.41 4.80 -13.66
C HIS A 119 18.24 5.40 -14.42
N ARG A 120 17.02 5.22 -13.90
CA ARG A 120 15.82 5.83 -14.48
C ARG A 120 15.88 7.36 -14.43
N LEU A 121 15.45 8.03 -15.49
CA LEU A 121 15.21 9.47 -15.50
C LEU A 121 13.71 9.81 -15.55
N SER A 122 12.89 8.85 -15.96
CA SER A 122 11.43 9.02 -16.04
C SER A 122 10.70 8.34 -14.87
N SER A 123 9.64 8.98 -14.41
CA SER A 123 8.73 8.49 -13.38
C SER A 123 7.69 7.52 -13.96
N TRP A 124 6.85 6.97 -13.08
CA TRP A 124 5.68 6.17 -13.45
C TRP A 124 4.79 6.88 -14.46
N ARG A 125 4.37 6.16 -15.49
CA ARG A 125 3.36 6.58 -16.48
C ARG A 125 2.44 5.39 -16.78
N ALA A 126 1.23 5.66 -17.26
CA ALA A 126 0.34 4.59 -17.71
C ALA A 126 1.04 3.72 -18.78
N SER A 127 0.94 2.41 -18.65
CA SER A 127 1.49 1.46 -19.61
C SER A 127 0.60 1.42 -20.86
N ASN A 128 1.23 1.48 -22.03
CA ASN A 128 0.50 1.31 -23.29
C ASN A 128 0.21 -0.16 -23.62
N ASN A 129 0.86 -1.09 -22.91
CA ASN A 129 0.92 -2.50 -23.27
C ASN A 129 0.30 -3.45 -22.23
N ILE A 130 0.01 -2.95 -21.03
CA ILE A 130 -0.64 -3.67 -19.95
C ILE A 130 -1.76 -2.79 -19.38
N LEU A 131 -2.99 -3.25 -19.52
CA LEU A 131 -4.17 -2.56 -19.01
C LEU A 131 -4.08 -2.41 -17.49
N ASP A 132 -4.41 -1.23 -16.97
CA ASP A 132 -4.46 -0.91 -15.51
C ASP A 132 -3.12 -0.99 -14.78
N TYR A 133 -2.02 -0.85 -15.51
CA TYR A 133 -0.68 -0.77 -14.97
C TYR A 133 -0.01 0.53 -15.38
N SER A 134 0.80 1.05 -14.47
CA SER A 134 1.84 2.02 -14.80
C SER A 134 3.17 1.31 -15.05
N GLU A 135 4.04 1.90 -15.86
CA GLU A 135 5.40 1.45 -16.13
C GLU A 135 6.43 2.58 -15.97
N ARG A 136 7.70 2.20 -15.75
CA ARG A 136 8.87 3.09 -15.75
C ARG A 136 10.15 2.27 -15.96
N PRO A 137 11.30 2.89 -16.25
CA PRO A 137 12.57 2.16 -16.32
C PRO A 137 12.95 1.58 -14.96
N ALA A 138 13.35 0.31 -14.94
CA ALA A 138 13.93 -0.33 -13.78
C ALA A 138 15.37 0.12 -13.60
N ASN A 139 15.77 0.45 -12.37
CA ASN A 139 17.18 0.63 -12.06
C ASN A 139 17.86 -0.74 -12.01
N GLY A 140 19.11 -0.81 -12.41
CA GLY A 140 19.86 -2.06 -12.41
C GLY A 140 21.30 -1.87 -12.82
N TRP A 141 22.01 -2.98 -12.93
CA TRP A 141 23.40 -3.01 -13.37
C TRP A 141 23.72 -4.36 -14.00
N ASP A 142 24.81 -4.40 -14.75
CA ASP A 142 25.36 -5.63 -15.30
C ASP A 142 26.88 -5.65 -15.31
N ILE A 143 27.43 -6.86 -15.34
CA ILE A 143 28.83 -7.14 -15.62
C ILE A 143 28.88 -8.04 -16.84
N ARG A 144 29.69 -7.65 -17.82
CA ARG A 144 29.83 -8.34 -19.11
C ARG A 144 31.28 -8.69 -19.35
N THR A 145 31.52 -9.95 -19.70
CA THR A 145 32.84 -10.46 -20.04
C THR A 145 32.79 -11.11 -21.41
N GLU A 146 33.75 -10.77 -22.27
CA GLU A 146 33.98 -11.44 -23.55
C GLU A 146 35.43 -11.90 -23.62
N GLY A 147 35.64 -13.17 -23.98
CA GLY A 147 36.96 -13.74 -24.18
C GLY A 147 37.03 -14.44 -25.54
N TYR A 148 38.15 -14.33 -26.23
CA TYR A 148 38.41 -14.99 -27.51
C TYR A 148 39.60 -15.93 -27.37
N PHE A 149 39.59 -17.08 -28.04
CA PHE A 149 40.67 -18.05 -27.92
C PHE A 149 41.89 -17.58 -28.73
N PRO A 150 43.09 -17.35 -28.14
CA PRO A 150 44.24 -16.85 -28.89
C PRO A 150 44.71 -17.78 -30.01
N ALA A 151 44.57 -19.09 -29.82
CA ALA A 151 44.88 -20.10 -30.82
C ALA A 151 43.82 -20.20 -31.94
N TYR A 152 42.59 -19.72 -31.69
CA TYR A 152 41.50 -19.72 -32.66
C TYR A 152 40.61 -18.47 -32.47
N PRO A 153 41.06 -17.28 -32.89
CA PRO A 153 40.43 -15.97 -32.56
C PRO A 153 39.03 -15.76 -33.15
N GLN A 154 38.63 -16.62 -34.08
CA GLN A 154 37.28 -16.70 -34.64
C GLN A 154 36.27 -17.11 -33.58
N LEU A 155 36.67 -17.93 -32.60
CA LEU A 155 35.80 -18.40 -31.53
C LEU A 155 36.03 -17.61 -30.25
N GLY A 156 34.93 -17.32 -29.55
CA GLY A 156 34.97 -16.76 -28.22
C GLY A 156 33.71 -17.05 -27.42
N THR A 157 33.74 -16.58 -26.18
CA THR A 157 32.73 -16.82 -25.16
C THR A 157 32.30 -15.51 -24.52
N LYS A 158 31.04 -15.46 -24.11
CA LYS A 158 30.43 -14.33 -23.44
C LYS A 158 29.79 -14.77 -22.13
N LEU A 159 30.04 -14.02 -21.07
CA LEU A 159 29.41 -14.19 -19.76
C LEU A 159 28.78 -12.86 -19.35
N ILE A 160 27.52 -12.90 -18.93
CA ILE A 160 26.79 -11.72 -18.49
C ILE A 160 26.09 -12.04 -17.19
N PHE A 161 26.26 -11.18 -16.19
CA PHE A 161 25.40 -11.14 -15.02
C PHE A 161 24.63 -9.82 -15.01
N GLU A 162 23.32 -9.86 -14.85
CA GLU A 162 22.48 -8.65 -14.81
C GLU A 162 21.57 -8.71 -13.59
N GLN A 163 21.37 -7.58 -12.90
CA GLN A 163 20.46 -7.44 -11.75
C GLN A 163 19.67 -6.15 -11.89
N TYR A 164 18.35 -6.23 -11.69
CA TYR A 164 17.44 -5.09 -11.68
C TYR A 164 16.62 -5.04 -10.38
N TYR A 165 16.11 -3.86 -10.04
CA TYR A 165 15.40 -3.61 -8.79
C TYR A 165 13.99 -3.07 -9.03
N GLY A 166 13.03 -3.59 -8.29
CA GLY A 166 11.61 -3.24 -8.40
C GLY A 166 10.68 -4.33 -7.90
N LYS A 167 9.39 -4.01 -7.73
CA LYS A 167 8.38 -4.98 -7.27
C LYS A 167 7.94 -5.93 -8.40
N GLU A 168 7.73 -5.40 -9.60
CA GLU A 168 7.37 -6.17 -10.79
C GLU A 168 8.23 -5.76 -11.99
N VAL A 169 9.44 -6.31 -12.11
CA VAL A 169 10.38 -5.99 -13.19
C VAL A 169 10.29 -7.02 -14.31
N GLY A 170 10.10 -6.56 -15.54
CA GLY A 170 9.94 -7.41 -16.73
C GLY A 170 11.25 -7.79 -17.42
N LEU A 171 12.19 -8.45 -16.72
CA LEU A 171 13.51 -8.83 -17.26
C LEU A 171 13.42 -9.87 -18.40
N PHE A 172 12.40 -10.74 -18.35
CA PHE A 172 12.06 -11.73 -19.38
C PHE A 172 10.87 -11.30 -20.26
N GLY A 173 10.55 -10.00 -20.25
CA GLY A 173 9.41 -9.44 -20.97
C GLY A 173 8.27 -9.00 -20.05
N LYS A 174 7.30 -8.30 -20.64
CA LYS A 174 6.24 -7.61 -19.90
C LYS A 174 5.31 -8.55 -19.13
N ASP A 175 5.09 -9.78 -19.60
CA ASP A 175 4.18 -10.75 -18.97
C ASP A 175 4.87 -11.61 -17.90
N LYS A 176 6.20 -11.60 -17.87
CA LYS A 176 7.04 -12.38 -16.95
C LYS A 176 7.77 -11.43 -16.01
N ARG A 177 7.06 -10.95 -14.98
CA ARG A 177 7.56 -9.95 -14.04
C ARG A 177 7.96 -10.59 -12.71
N ASP A 178 9.06 -10.11 -12.13
CA ASP A 178 9.60 -10.62 -10.87
C ASP A 178 10.00 -9.47 -9.93
N LYS A 179 10.08 -9.76 -8.63
CA LYS A 179 10.67 -8.87 -7.64
C LYS A 179 12.19 -8.98 -7.67
N ASN A 180 12.87 -7.85 -7.91
CA ASN A 180 14.33 -7.74 -7.96
C ASN A 180 15.04 -8.88 -8.76
N PRO A 181 14.72 -9.08 -10.04
CA PRO A 181 15.25 -10.20 -10.81
C PRO A 181 16.71 -10.04 -11.19
N HIS A 182 17.37 -11.18 -11.37
CA HIS A 182 18.68 -11.30 -11.97
C HIS A 182 18.74 -12.38 -13.05
N THR A 183 19.75 -12.29 -13.91
CA THR A 183 20.03 -13.25 -14.97
C THR A 183 21.50 -13.58 -15.08
N TYR A 184 21.76 -14.81 -15.52
CA TYR A 184 23.06 -15.29 -15.99
C TYR A 184 22.93 -15.61 -17.48
N THR A 185 23.81 -15.07 -18.30
CA THR A 185 23.87 -15.38 -19.74
C THR A 185 25.21 -16.00 -20.08
N LEU A 186 25.15 -17.15 -20.73
CA LEU A 186 26.30 -17.80 -21.38
C LEU A 186 26.13 -17.68 -22.89
N GLY A 187 27.15 -17.21 -23.58
CA GLY A 187 27.15 -17.07 -25.03
C GLY A 187 28.40 -17.62 -25.69
N ILE A 188 28.24 -18.08 -26.93
CA ILE A 188 29.33 -18.45 -27.83
C ILE A 188 29.26 -17.50 -29.03
N ASN A 189 30.41 -16.97 -29.43
CA ASN A 189 30.54 -16.12 -30.60
C ASN A 189 31.49 -16.75 -31.63
N TYR A 190 31.11 -16.70 -32.90
CA TYR A 190 31.90 -17.19 -34.02
C TYR A 190 31.99 -16.13 -35.12
N THR A 191 33.20 -15.64 -35.37
CA THR A 191 33.51 -14.59 -36.34
C THR A 191 34.40 -15.19 -37.43
N PRO A 192 33.83 -15.74 -38.51
CA PRO A 192 34.62 -16.33 -39.59
C PRO A 192 35.47 -15.29 -40.34
N ILE A 193 34.97 -14.06 -40.43
CA ILE A 193 35.59 -12.90 -41.07
C ILE A 193 35.27 -11.65 -40.25
N PRO A 194 36.10 -10.59 -40.26
CA PRO A 194 35.86 -9.37 -39.47
C PRO A 194 34.47 -8.76 -39.65
N LEU A 195 33.89 -8.85 -40.85
CA LEU A 195 32.58 -8.32 -41.18
C LEU A 195 31.42 -9.05 -40.49
N VAL A 196 31.53 -10.35 -40.18
CA VAL A 196 30.40 -11.19 -39.78
C VAL A 196 30.68 -11.87 -38.44
N THR A 197 29.76 -11.75 -37.49
CA THR A 197 29.79 -12.51 -36.23
C THR A 197 28.46 -13.17 -35.97
N LEU A 198 28.49 -14.47 -35.68
CA LEU A 198 27.35 -15.27 -35.26
C LEU A 198 27.42 -15.45 -33.74
N ASN A 199 26.30 -15.21 -33.04
CA ASN A 199 26.20 -15.35 -31.60
C ASN A 199 25.08 -16.31 -31.26
N ALA A 200 25.37 -17.25 -30.35
CA ALA A 200 24.36 -18.10 -29.73
C ALA A 200 24.43 -17.89 -28.22
N GLU A 201 23.33 -17.44 -27.61
CA GLU A 201 23.27 -17.07 -26.21
C GLU A 201 22.13 -17.81 -25.50
N ARG A 202 22.38 -18.27 -24.28
CA ARG A 202 21.37 -18.80 -23.37
C ARG A 202 21.37 -17.96 -22.10
N ARG A 203 20.23 -17.34 -21.83
CA ARG A 203 19.97 -16.53 -20.63
C ARG A 203 19.07 -17.27 -19.68
N ILE A 204 19.43 -17.32 -18.40
CA ILE A 204 18.73 -18.04 -17.33
C ILE A 204 18.47 -17.05 -16.18
N GLY A 205 17.30 -17.13 -15.54
CA GLY A 205 16.97 -16.30 -14.39
C GLY A 205 16.04 -17.00 -13.40
N LEU A 206 15.34 -16.21 -12.58
CA LEU A 206 14.43 -16.71 -11.54
C LEU A 206 13.27 -17.56 -12.11
N HIS A 207 12.69 -18.40 -11.26
CA HIS A 207 11.51 -19.23 -11.57
C HIS A 207 11.70 -20.11 -12.82
N ASP A 208 12.88 -20.72 -12.96
CA ASP A 208 13.28 -21.58 -14.09
C ASP A 208 13.11 -20.93 -15.47
N ARG A 209 13.13 -19.60 -15.52
CA ARG A 209 13.01 -18.86 -16.78
C ARG A 209 14.31 -18.96 -17.57
N ALA A 210 14.18 -19.27 -18.85
CA ALA A 210 15.28 -19.28 -19.79
C ALA A 210 14.85 -18.81 -21.18
N ASP A 211 15.76 -18.09 -21.85
CA ASP A 211 15.63 -17.67 -23.24
C ASP A 211 16.88 -18.09 -24.02
N ASN A 212 16.69 -18.56 -25.26
CA ASN A 212 17.77 -18.77 -26.22
C ASN A 212 17.67 -17.72 -27.32
N ASN A 213 18.80 -17.13 -27.68
CA ASN A 213 18.87 -16.08 -28.68
C ASN A 213 19.97 -16.40 -29.69
N LEU A 214 19.64 -16.30 -30.99
CA LEU A 214 20.58 -16.40 -32.09
C LEU A 214 20.70 -15.02 -32.73
N ASN A 215 21.92 -14.53 -32.90
CA ASN A 215 22.16 -13.19 -33.41
C ASN A 215 23.25 -13.19 -34.49
N ILE A 216 23.02 -12.40 -35.54
CA ILE A 216 23.97 -12.15 -36.62
C ILE A 216 24.33 -10.67 -36.59
N ASN A 217 25.63 -10.38 -36.48
CA ASN A 217 26.17 -9.02 -36.53
C ASN A 217 26.97 -8.83 -37.82
N LEU A 218 26.66 -7.76 -38.55
CA LEU A 218 27.42 -7.25 -39.67
C LEU A 218 28.17 -5.98 -39.21
N SER A 219 29.48 -6.08 -38.99
CA SER A 219 30.32 -4.99 -38.45
C SER A 219 31.24 -4.42 -39.53
N TYR A 220 30.93 -3.21 -40.01
CA TYR A 220 31.70 -2.51 -41.03
C TYR A 220 32.67 -1.51 -40.42
N ARG A 221 33.94 -1.60 -40.79
CA ARG A 221 35.04 -0.74 -40.33
C ARG A 221 35.31 0.32 -41.39
N ILE A 222 34.92 1.55 -41.11
CA ILE A 222 35.03 2.68 -42.04
C ILE A 222 36.52 3.03 -42.19
N GLY A 223 37.00 3.08 -43.44
CA GLY A 223 38.39 3.36 -43.79
C GLY A 223 39.24 2.12 -44.06
N GLU A 224 38.80 0.92 -43.67
CA GLU A 224 39.46 -0.34 -44.04
C GLU A 224 38.96 -0.84 -45.40
N SER A 225 39.83 -1.49 -46.18
CA SER A 225 39.42 -2.09 -47.45
C SER A 225 38.43 -3.23 -47.23
N LEU A 226 37.46 -3.38 -48.13
CA LEU A 226 36.49 -4.48 -48.06
C LEU A 226 37.19 -5.84 -48.08
N ALA A 227 38.24 -5.99 -48.89
CA ALA A 227 39.05 -7.21 -48.95
C ALA A 227 39.66 -7.58 -47.58
N SER A 228 40.13 -6.59 -46.80
CA SER A 228 40.62 -6.82 -45.44
C SER A 228 39.51 -7.34 -44.52
N GLN A 229 38.32 -6.78 -44.62
CA GLN A 229 37.18 -7.11 -43.77
C GLN A 229 36.50 -8.45 -44.12
N LEU A 230 36.77 -8.96 -45.34
CA LEU A 230 36.33 -10.28 -45.81
C LEU A 230 37.41 -11.37 -45.67
N ASN A 231 38.60 -11.04 -45.15
CA ASN A 231 39.69 -11.99 -44.97
C ASN A 231 39.64 -12.65 -43.57
N PRO A 232 39.51 -13.99 -43.47
CA PRO A 232 39.54 -14.71 -42.20
C PRO A 232 40.81 -14.51 -41.36
N ASP A 233 41.95 -14.28 -41.99
CA ASP A 233 43.24 -14.10 -41.30
C ASP A 233 43.28 -12.81 -40.46
N ASN A 234 42.48 -11.82 -40.85
CA ASN A 234 42.39 -10.54 -40.16
C ASN A 234 41.55 -10.60 -38.87
N VAL A 235 40.87 -11.72 -38.61
CA VAL A 235 40.11 -11.90 -37.37
C VAL A 235 41.01 -11.82 -36.14
N LYS A 236 42.27 -12.28 -36.24
CA LYS A 236 43.23 -12.18 -35.14
C LYS A 236 43.52 -10.72 -34.77
N ALA A 237 43.74 -9.86 -35.77
CA ALA A 237 44.09 -8.47 -35.57
C ALA A 237 42.99 -7.71 -34.81
N ILE A 238 41.71 -7.99 -35.11
CA ILE A 238 40.58 -7.31 -34.47
C ILE A 238 40.36 -7.70 -33.00
N ARG A 239 41.00 -8.77 -32.50
CA ARG A 239 40.93 -9.18 -31.08
C ARG A 239 42.01 -8.54 -30.21
N THR A 240 42.97 -7.85 -30.81
CA THR A 240 43.99 -7.10 -30.08
C THR A 240 43.43 -5.79 -29.52
N LEU A 241 44.13 -5.16 -28.58
CA LEU A 241 43.80 -3.83 -28.07
C LEU A 241 43.75 -2.78 -29.19
N ALA A 242 44.69 -2.83 -30.12
CA ALA A 242 44.72 -1.92 -31.27
C ALA A 242 43.51 -2.15 -32.18
N GLY A 243 43.20 -3.41 -32.50
CA GLY A 243 42.09 -3.75 -33.40
C GLY A 243 40.69 -3.61 -32.78
N SER A 244 40.58 -3.67 -31.46
CA SER A 244 39.32 -3.51 -30.72
C SER A 244 39.04 -2.07 -30.28
N ARG A 245 39.96 -1.13 -30.57
CA ARG A 245 39.90 0.28 -30.19
C ARG A 245 38.56 0.97 -30.42
N TYR A 246 37.93 0.69 -31.57
CA TYR A 246 36.65 1.28 -31.98
C TYR A 246 35.45 0.34 -31.78
N ASP A 247 35.62 -0.75 -31.02
CA ASP A 247 34.51 -1.64 -30.72
C ASP A 247 33.47 -0.92 -29.85
N PHE A 248 32.20 -1.19 -30.11
CA PHE A 248 31.08 -0.61 -29.38
C PHE A 248 31.15 -0.92 -27.89
N VAL A 249 30.62 -0.02 -27.07
CA VAL A 249 30.49 -0.22 -25.62
C VAL A 249 29.65 -1.47 -25.34
N ASN A 250 30.18 -2.39 -24.52
CA ASN A 250 29.47 -3.61 -24.15
C ASN A 250 28.48 -3.32 -23.01
N ARG A 251 27.21 -3.11 -23.37
CA ARG A 251 26.11 -2.77 -22.46
C ARG A 251 24.76 -3.33 -22.93
N ASN A 252 23.73 -3.20 -22.10
CA ASN A 252 22.34 -3.44 -22.48
C ASN A 252 21.70 -2.16 -23.03
N ASN A 253 21.59 -2.08 -24.36
CA ASN A 253 20.90 -0.97 -25.02
C ASN A 253 19.38 -1.02 -24.81
N ASP A 254 18.81 -2.17 -24.42
CA ASP A 254 17.39 -2.29 -24.08
C ASP A 254 17.08 -1.72 -22.69
N MET A 255 16.03 -0.92 -22.63
CA MET A 255 15.50 -0.36 -21.39
C MET A 255 14.58 -1.36 -20.71
N ILE A 256 15.07 -2.06 -19.68
CA ILE A 256 14.22 -2.91 -18.83
C ILE A 256 13.22 -2.04 -18.06
N LEU A 257 11.95 -2.45 -18.05
CA LEU A 257 10.85 -1.74 -17.38
C LEU A 257 10.42 -2.45 -16.09
N GLU A 258 10.03 -1.63 -15.11
CA GLU A 258 9.29 -2.01 -13.91
C GLU A 258 7.82 -1.59 -14.10
N TYR A 259 6.90 -2.39 -13.58
CA TYR A 259 5.46 -2.20 -13.65
C TYR A 259 4.86 -2.06 -12.25
N LYS A 260 3.71 -1.39 -12.16
CA LYS A 260 2.95 -1.23 -10.92
C LYS A 260 1.46 -1.21 -11.26
N LYS A 261 0.70 -2.14 -10.67
CA LYS A 261 -0.76 -2.13 -10.79
C LYS A 261 -1.31 -0.79 -10.25
N GLU A 262 -2.18 -0.14 -11.03
CA GLU A 262 -2.80 1.11 -10.63
C GLU A 262 -3.89 0.86 -9.57
N THR A 263 -4.06 1.82 -8.66
CA THR A 263 -5.19 1.81 -7.74
C THR A 263 -6.43 2.25 -8.53
N LEU A 264 -7.30 1.29 -8.83
CA LEU A 264 -8.51 1.54 -9.62
C LEU A 264 -9.75 1.82 -8.78
N VAL A 265 -9.69 1.50 -7.49
CA VAL A 265 -10.80 1.60 -6.54
C VAL A 265 -10.32 2.37 -5.31
N PHE A 266 -10.96 3.48 -5.03
CA PHE A 266 -10.76 4.30 -3.84
C PHE A 266 -12.03 4.24 -3.01
N LEU A 267 -11.86 3.99 -1.72
CA LEU A 267 -12.91 3.98 -0.72
C LEU A 267 -12.50 4.97 0.37
N SER A 268 -13.46 5.71 0.91
CA SER A 268 -13.30 6.50 2.11
C SER A 268 -14.57 6.47 2.94
N MET A 269 -14.41 6.64 4.25
CA MET A 269 -15.48 6.64 5.25
C MET A 269 -15.10 7.68 6.32
N VAL A 270 -16.03 8.01 7.22
CA VAL A 270 -15.69 8.81 8.40
C VAL A 270 -14.71 8.07 9.31
N ASP A 271 -13.79 8.79 9.95
CA ASP A 271 -12.81 8.18 10.87
C ASP A 271 -13.47 7.64 12.15
N SER A 272 -14.46 8.37 12.67
CA SER A 272 -15.20 8.00 13.88
C SER A 272 -16.67 8.39 13.83
N ILE A 273 -17.50 7.58 14.49
CA ILE A 273 -18.93 7.82 14.69
C ILE A 273 -19.21 7.72 16.18
N ASN A 274 -19.90 8.71 16.72
CA ASN A 274 -20.40 8.72 18.09
C ASN A 274 -21.93 8.75 18.06
N GLY A 275 -22.55 8.05 19.00
CA GLY A 275 -24.00 8.05 19.14
C GLY A 275 -24.46 7.18 20.30
N TYR A 276 -25.76 7.21 20.57
CA TYR A 276 -26.37 6.43 21.64
C TYR A 276 -26.75 5.02 21.16
N ALA A 277 -27.00 4.14 22.13
CA ALA A 277 -27.39 2.77 21.85
C ALA A 277 -28.62 2.70 20.92
N LYS A 278 -28.59 1.79 19.94
CA LYS A 278 -29.62 1.58 18.88
C LYS A 278 -29.80 2.73 17.89
N GLU A 279 -29.08 3.84 18.03
CA GLU A 279 -29.10 4.88 17.00
C GLU A 279 -28.52 4.34 15.69
N GLU A 280 -29.07 4.84 14.59
CA GLU A 280 -28.58 4.59 13.25
C GLU A 280 -27.79 5.81 12.77
N ARG A 281 -26.52 5.60 12.38
CA ARG A 281 -25.59 6.68 11.98
C ARG A 281 -25.00 6.41 10.60
N ASP A 282 -24.85 7.45 9.80
CA ASP A 282 -24.30 7.36 8.44
C ASP A 282 -22.78 7.14 8.47
N LEU A 283 -22.30 6.19 7.68
CA LEU A 283 -20.87 5.87 7.50
C LEU A 283 -20.17 6.80 6.50
N GLN A 284 -20.94 7.63 5.79
CA GLN A 284 -20.51 8.57 4.75
C GLN A 284 -19.55 7.91 3.75
N VAL A 285 -19.93 6.72 3.30
CA VAL A 285 -19.13 5.93 2.37
C VAL A 285 -19.06 6.64 1.02
N GLN A 286 -17.83 6.94 0.59
CA GLN A 286 -17.56 7.49 -0.73
C GLN A 286 -16.66 6.53 -1.50
N VAL A 287 -17.02 6.28 -2.75
CA VAL A 287 -16.33 5.33 -3.62
C VAL A 287 -16.03 6.00 -4.95
N LYS A 288 -14.78 5.92 -5.39
CA LYS A 288 -14.34 6.33 -6.73
C LYS A 288 -13.69 5.14 -7.42
N THR A 289 -14.25 4.71 -8.54
CA THR A 289 -13.77 3.55 -9.29
C THR A 289 -13.60 3.86 -10.76
N LYS A 290 -12.65 3.17 -11.42
CA LYS A 290 -12.51 3.18 -12.88
C LYS A 290 -13.63 2.37 -13.55
N TYR A 291 -13.92 1.19 -13.03
CA TYR A 291 -15.02 0.32 -13.47
C TYR A 291 -16.21 0.41 -12.50
N PRO A 292 -17.44 0.04 -12.91
CA PRO A 292 -18.60 0.07 -12.02
C PRO A 292 -18.36 -0.70 -10.72
N LEU A 293 -18.82 -0.14 -9.59
CA LEU A 293 -18.78 -0.77 -8.27
C LEU A 293 -19.65 -2.04 -8.26
N ALA A 294 -19.10 -3.16 -7.79
CA ALA A 294 -19.83 -4.41 -7.63
C ALA A 294 -20.39 -4.56 -6.22
N ASN A 295 -19.54 -4.47 -5.19
CA ASN A 295 -19.96 -4.54 -3.79
C ASN A 295 -18.95 -3.86 -2.84
N ILE A 296 -19.31 -3.78 -1.57
CA ILE A 296 -18.42 -3.39 -0.47
C ILE A 296 -18.43 -4.52 0.57
N GLU A 297 -17.27 -5.10 0.82
CA GLU A 297 -17.08 -6.13 1.85
C GLU A 297 -16.79 -5.47 3.20
N TRP A 298 -17.54 -5.86 4.22
CA TRP A 298 -17.44 -5.30 5.58
C TRP A 298 -16.86 -6.31 6.57
N SER A 299 -15.99 -5.84 7.47
CA SER A 299 -15.53 -6.59 8.64
C SER A 299 -15.96 -5.85 9.91
N ALA A 300 -16.98 -6.39 10.59
CA ALA A 300 -17.59 -5.77 11.78
C ALA A 300 -17.93 -6.80 12.88
N SER A 301 -17.17 -7.89 12.98
CA SER A 301 -17.50 -9.04 13.85
C SER A 301 -17.69 -8.66 15.32
N LYS A 302 -16.84 -7.78 15.88
CA LYS A 302 -16.97 -7.30 17.27
C LYS A 302 -18.24 -6.47 17.50
N LEU A 303 -18.60 -5.61 16.56
CA LEU A 303 -19.82 -4.81 16.60
C LEU A 303 -21.06 -5.72 16.53
N ASN A 304 -21.06 -6.66 15.59
CA ASN A 304 -22.15 -7.60 15.37
C ASN A 304 -22.39 -8.52 16.59
N ALA A 305 -21.31 -8.95 17.26
CA ALA A 305 -21.40 -9.76 18.47
C ALA A 305 -22.10 -9.03 19.64
N GLN A 306 -22.14 -7.70 19.62
CA GLN A 306 -22.83 -6.87 20.64
C GLN A 306 -24.19 -6.36 20.16
N GLY A 307 -24.69 -6.89 19.04
CA GLY A 307 -26.00 -6.55 18.49
C GLY A 307 -26.02 -5.29 17.60
N GLY A 308 -24.86 -4.70 17.30
CA GLY A 308 -24.78 -3.66 16.27
C GLY A 308 -24.84 -4.27 14.87
N GLN A 309 -25.21 -3.48 13.87
CA GLN A 309 -25.40 -3.97 12.50
C GLN A 309 -25.05 -2.89 11.48
N ILE A 310 -24.52 -3.29 10.33
CA ILE A 310 -24.33 -2.40 9.18
C ILE A 310 -25.48 -2.64 8.21
N LYS A 311 -26.18 -1.58 7.81
CA LYS A 311 -27.28 -1.62 6.86
C LYS A 311 -26.88 -0.97 5.54
N HIS A 312 -27.34 -1.56 4.45
CA HIS A 312 -27.18 -1.03 3.10
C HIS A 312 -28.52 -0.46 2.63
N HIS A 313 -28.51 0.80 2.19
CA HIS A 313 -29.70 1.52 1.73
C HIS A 313 -29.69 1.76 0.21
N GLY A 314 -28.78 1.10 -0.52
CA GLY A 314 -28.60 1.26 -1.96
C GLY A 314 -27.40 2.14 -2.32
N GLY A 315 -26.79 1.87 -3.46
CA GLY A 315 -25.59 2.57 -3.92
C GLY A 315 -24.46 2.52 -2.89
N THR A 316 -23.91 3.69 -2.55
CA THR A 316 -22.89 3.84 -1.50
C THR A 316 -23.47 4.33 -0.17
N HIS A 317 -24.79 4.31 0.03
CA HIS A 317 -25.37 4.72 1.30
C HIS A 317 -25.40 3.54 2.28
N TYR A 318 -24.59 3.65 3.33
CA TYR A 318 -24.49 2.66 4.40
C TYR A 318 -24.63 3.35 5.76
N THR A 319 -25.36 2.71 6.65
CA THR A 319 -25.50 3.16 8.04
C THR A 319 -25.04 2.06 9.00
N VAL A 320 -24.70 2.46 10.22
CA VAL A 320 -24.40 1.57 11.33
C VAL A 320 -25.41 1.78 12.45
N ILE A 321 -25.98 0.68 12.94
CA ILE A 321 -26.79 0.62 14.15
C ILE A 321 -25.88 0.33 15.31
N LEU A 322 -25.88 1.22 16.30
CA LEU A 322 -25.01 1.12 17.46
C LEU A 322 -25.52 0.03 18.44
N PRO A 323 -24.63 -0.82 18.98
CA PRO A 323 -25.00 -1.85 19.96
C PRO A 323 -25.47 -1.24 21.29
N GLN A 324 -25.91 -2.10 22.21
CA GLN A 324 -26.20 -1.66 23.58
C GLN A 324 -24.93 -1.17 24.30
N TYR A 325 -25.08 -0.12 25.11
CA TYR A 325 -24.00 0.37 25.96
C TYR A 325 -23.64 -0.67 27.02
N GLN A 326 -22.36 -1.00 27.11
CA GLN A 326 -21.81 -1.90 28.12
C GLN A 326 -21.30 -1.13 29.33
N ILE A 327 -21.77 -1.51 30.51
CA ILE A 327 -21.31 -0.94 31.78
C ILE A 327 -19.87 -1.39 32.05
N GLY A 328 -18.98 -0.43 32.35
CA GLY A 328 -17.57 -0.67 32.65
C GLY A 328 -16.66 0.30 31.92
N ALA A 329 -15.46 -0.15 31.54
CA ALA A 329 -14.48 0.68 30.83
C ALA A 329 -15.00 1.16 29.46
N ILE A 330 -14.64 2.39 29.09
CA ILE A 330 -15.04 3.04 27.83
C ILE A 330 -14.62 2.21 26.60
N GLU A 331 -13.48 1.50 26.67
CA GLU A 331 -12.98 0.63 25.60
C GLU A 331 -13.96 -0.47 25.20
N LYS A 332 -14.86 -0.89 26.11
CA LYS A 332 -15.92 -1.87 25.81
C LYS A 332 -17.00 -1.33 24.85
N ASN A 333 -17.07 -0.01 24.69
CA ASN A 333 -18.05 0.69 23.86
C ASN A 333 -17.42 1.27 22.58
N SER A 334 -16.20 0.86 22.23
CA SER A 334 -15.49 1.26 21.02
C SER A 334 -15.29 0.07 20.08
N TYR A 335 -15.78 0.19 18.85
CA TYR A 335 -15.80 -0.89 17.86
C TYR A 335 -15.18 -0.42 16.55
N ILE A 336 -14.08 -1.06 16.15
CA ILE A 336 -13.45 -0.82 14.86
C ILE A 336 -14.16 -1.68 13.81
N ILE A 337 -14.68 -1.03 12.77
CA ILE A 337 -15.20 -1.69 11.56
C ILE A 337 -14.28 -1.36 10.39
N SER A 338 -14.18 -2.26 9.42
CA SER A 338 -13.44 -2.00 8.18
C SER A 338 -14.23 -2.37 6.95
N ALA A 339 -13.90 -1.72 5.83
CA ALA A 339 -14.54 -1.95 4.54
C ALA A 339 -13.52 -2.01 3.41
N VAL A 340 -13.82 -2.81 2.38
CA VAL A 340 -13.09 -2.90 1.12
C VAL A 340 -14.10 -2.82 -0.03
N ALA A 341 -13.95 -1.84 -0.91
CA ALA A 341 -14.77 -1.72 -2.12
C ALA A 341 -14.20 -2.59 -3.24
N ILE A 342 -15.07 -3.20 -4.04
CA ILE A 342 -14.69 -4.09 -5.14
C ILE A 342 -15.46 -3.71 -6.39
N ASP A 343 -14.75 -3.50 -7.50
CA ASP A 343 -15.38 -3.25 -8.79
C ASP A 343 -15.79 -4.54 -9.52
N THR A 344 -16.54 -4.38 -10.61
CA THR A 344 -17.00 -5.47 -11.49
C THR A 344 -15.88 -6.31 -12.13
N HIS A 345 -14.63 -5.84 -12.09
CA HIS A 345 -13.46 -6.55 -12.59
C HIS A 345 -12.64 -7.19 -11.46
N GLY A 346 -13.15 -7.16 -10.22
CA GLY A 346 -12.51 -7.75 -9.05
C GLY A 346 -11.35 -6.92 -8.47
N ASN A 347 -11.16 -5.66 -8.90
CA ASN A 347 -10.16 -4.80 -8.27
C ASN A 347 -10.67 -4.34 -6.91
N ARG A 348 -9.77 -4.29 -5.93
CA ARG A 348 -10.09 -4.05 -4.51
C ARG A 348 -9.44 -2.75 -4.06
N SER A 349 -10.16 -1.95 -3.25
CA SER A 349 -9.58 -0.80 -2.57
C SER A 349 -8.60 -1.23 -1.48
N ALA A 350 -7.82 -0.28 -0.95
CA ALA A 350 -7.23 -0.45 0.36
C ALA A 350 -8.34 -0.58 1.42
N PRO A 351 -8.12 -1.34 2.51
CA PRO A 351 -9.07 -1.39 3.61
C PRO A 351 -9.10 -0.04 4.33
N VAL A 352 -10.31 0.47 4.56
CA VAL A 352 -10.56 1.69 5.34
C VAL A 352 -11.22 1.31 6.65
N GLN A 353 -10.95 2.04 7.72
CA GLN A 353 -11.47 1.77 9.06
C GLN A 353 -12.28 2.96 9.59
N THR A 354 -13.31 2.65 10.38
CA THR A 354 -14.09 3.61 11.14
C THR A 354 -14.21 3.11 12.58
N THR A 355 -14.08 4.01 13.54
CA THR A 355 -14.30 3.70 14.96
C THR A 355 -15.71 4.11 15.37
N VAL A 356 -16.52 3.14 15.80
CA VAL A 356 -17.88 3.37 16.31
C VAL A 356 -17.85 3.40 17.83
N ILE A 357 -18.27 4.52 18.41
CA ILE A 357 -18.27 4.79 19.86
C ILE A 357 -19.72 4.91 20.32
N VAL A 358 -20.10 4.07 21.30
CA VAL A 358 -21.44 4.12 21.92
C VAL A 358 -21.38 4.95 23.19
N ASP A 359 -22.07 6.08 23.17
CA ASP A 359 -22.19 7.00 24.29
C ASP A 359 -23.24 6.51 25.30
N LYS A 360 -23.03 6.86 26.57
CA LYS A 360 -23.98 6.56 27.65
C LYS A 360 -25.19 7.50 27.55
N SER A 361 -26.41 6.94 27.51
CA SER A 361 -27.65 7.73 27.49
C SER A 361 -27.77 8.67 28.70
N LEU A 362 -28.31 9.87 28.47
CA LEU A 362 -28.61 10.86 29.51
C LEU A 362 -29.92 10.49 30.23
N ILE A 363 -29.88 10.44 31.57
CA ILE A 363 -31.04 10.11 32.42
C ILE A 363 -32.08 11.24 32.36
N ASN A 364 -33.36 10.91 32.16
CA ASN A 364 -34.48 11.83 32.33
C ASN A 364 -35.17 11.55 33.68
N THR A 365 -34.91 12.40 34.66
CA THR A 365 -35.50 12.27 36.01
C THR A 365 -37.00 12.52 36.05
N ARG A 366 -37.57 13.28 35.10
CA ARG A 366 -39.01 13.58 35.05
C ARG A 366 -39.83 12.37 34.61
N ASN A 367 -39.32 11.64 33.61
CA ASN A 367 -39.98 10.43 33.09
C ASN A 367 -39.69 9.20 33.96
N SER A 368 -38.63 9.26 34.78
CA SER A 368 -38.29 8.22 35.75
C SER A 368 -39.28 8.20 36.93
N LEU A 369 -39.61 7.00 37.40
CA LEU A 369 -40.66 6.78 38.41
C LEU A 369 -40.14 6.03 39.62
N PHE A 370 -40.58 6.44 40.81
CA PHE A 370 -40.37 5.70 42.05
C PHE A 370 -41.72 5.33 42.66
N SER A 371 -41.98 4.02 42.76
CA SER A 371 -43.34 3.50 42.93
C SER A 371 -43.44 2.41 44.00
N PRO A 372 -44.59 2.30 44.71
CA PRO A 372 -45.71 3.24 44.73
C PRO A 372 -45.31 4.61 45.31
N LYS A 373 -45.92 5.70 44.81
CA LYS A 373 -45.65 7.08 45.28
C LYS A 373 -46.09 7.28 46.73
N GLN A 374 -47.13 6.57 47.15
CA GLN A 374 -47.64 6.57 48.51
C GLN A 374 -47.96 5.14 48.93
N SER A 375 -47.64 4.80 50.17
CA SER A 375 -47.96 3.49 50.76
C SER A 375 -48.20 3.66 52.26
N GLN A 376 -48.87 2.68 52.86
CA GLN A 376 -49.19 2.67 54.27
C GLN A 376 -48.83 1.32 54.88
N LEU A 377 -48.16 1.35 56.03
CA LEU A 377 -47.79 0.17 56.81
C LEU A 377 -48.28 0.32 58.25
N PHE A 378 -48.53 -0.79 58.92
CA PHE A 378 -48.71 -0.78 60.37
C PHE A 378 -47.33 -0.70 61.05
N ALA A 379 -47.20 0.15 62.06
CA ALA A 379 -45.98 0.34 62.85
C ALA A 379 -45.76 -0.81 63.85
N ASN A 380 -45.65 -2.03 63.35
CA ASN A 380 -45.55 -3.27 64.14
C ASN A 380 -44.14 -3.89 64.15
N GLY A 381 -43.14 -3.23 63.57
CA GLY A 381 -41.76 -3.73 63.50
C GLY A 381 -41.47 -4.78 62.40
N GLU A 382 -42.51 -5.30 61.74
CA GLU A 382 -42.40 -6.42 60.80
C GLU A 382 -42.96 -6.12 59.41
N ALA A 383 -43.97 -5.25 59.28
CA ALA A 383 -44.63 -4.97 58.01
C ALA A 383 -43.63 -4.40 56.98
N THR A 384 -43.66 -4.88 55.75
CA THR A 384 -42.71 -4.45 54.71
C THR A 384 -43.39 -3.86 53.49
N GLN A 385 -42.78 -2.83 52.88
CA GLN A 385 -43.16 -2.28 51.59
C GLN A 385 -41.98 -2.35 50.62
N ARG A 386 -42.20 -2.98 49.46
CA ARG A 386 -41.26 -2.94 48.34
C ARG A 386 -41.53 -1.71 47.47
N LEU A 387 -40.49 -0.94 47.17
CA LEU A 387 -40.51 0.19 46.24
C LEU A 387 -39.64 -0.11 45.02
N ILE A 388 -40.06 0.34 43.84
CA ILE A 388 -39.37 0.13 42.57
C ILE A 388 -39.05 1.49 41.93
N LEU A 389 -37.77 1.75 41.69
CA LEU A 389 -37.24 2.85 40.90
C LEU A 389 -37.07 2.40 39.45
N SER A 390 -37.77 3.05 38.53
CA SER A 390 -37.63 2.90 37.08
C SER A 390 -36.94 4.13 36.51
N ILE A 391 -35.78 3.94 35.88
CA ILE A 391 -34.95 5.00 35.31
C ILE A 391 -35.01 4.90 33.79
N VAL A 392 -35.36 6.01 33.14
CA VAL A 392 -35.49 6.10 31.68
C VAL A 392 -34.82 7.36 31.13
N ASP A 393 -34.55 7.38 29.84
CA ASP A 393 -34.10 8.55 29.09
C ASP A 393 -35.30 9.39 28.56
N ASN A 394 -35.00 10.36 27.70
CA ASN A 394 -36.00 11.23 27.08
C ASN A 394 -36.99 10.48 26.17
N ASP A 395 -36.60 9.32 25.64
CA ASP A 395 -37.41 8.49 24.74
C ASP A 395 -38.16 7.38 25.48
N ASN A 396 -38.18 7.43 26.83
CA ASN A 396 -38.73 6.42 27.71
C ASN A 396 -38.07 5.04 27.60
N LEU A 397 -36.83 4.98 27.08
CA LEU A 397 -36.05 3.75 27.07
C LEU A 397 -35.36 3.57 28.42
N PRO A 398 -35.29 2.32 28.96
CA PRO A 398 -34.62 2.08 30.23
C PRO A 398 -33.14 2.45 30.20
N VAL A 399 -32.68 3.22 31.19
CA VAL A 399 -31.26 3.56 31.36
C VAL A 399 -30.68 2.73 32.50
N ASP A 400 -29.78 1.81 32.16
CA ASP A 400 -29.16 0.90 33.12
C ASP A 400 -27.91 1.54 33.75
N ILE A 401 -27.91 1.61 35.08
CA ILE A 401 -26.84 2.13 35.92
C ILE A 401 -26.39 1.08 36.95
N ASP A 402 -25.22 1.29 37.57
CA ASP A 402 -24.78 0.44 38.68
C ASP A 402 -25.64 0.73 39.92
N SER A 403 -26.33 -0.29 40.43
CA SER A 403 -27.18 -0.18 41.62
C SER A 403 -26.41 0.27 42.87
N LYS A 404 -25.09 0.04 42.93
CA LYS A 404 -24.24 0.44 44.07
C LYS A 404 -24.02 1.94 44.15
N GLU A 405 -24.21 2.66 43.05
CA GLU A 405 -24.08 4.12 42.99
C GLU A 405 -25.38 4.86 43.34
N ILE A 406 -26.50 4.13 43.54
CA ILE A 406 -27.79 4.73 43.93
C ILE A 406 -27.80 4.96 45.44
N THR A 407 -27.91 6.21 45.84
CA THR A 407 -28.08 6.62 47.24
C THR A 407 -29.54 6.98 47.51
N LEU A 408 -29.91 7.05 48.79
CA LEU A 408 -31.28 7.35 49.22
C LEU A 408 -31.25 8.48 50.25
N GLN A 409 -31.91 9.58 49.93
CA GLN A 409 -32.20 10.63 50.91
C GLN A 409 -33.49 10.26 51.65
N GLN A 410 -33.41 10.17 52.96
CA GLN A 410 -34.52 9.81 53.85
C GLN A 410 -34.87 11.00 54.74
N GLN A 411 -36.16 11.33 54.80
CA GLN A 411 -36.71 12.31 55.73
C GLN A 411 -37.89 11.67 56.49
N SER A 412 -37.84 11.73 57.82
CA SER A 412 -38.96 11.33 58.69
C SER A 412 -39.59 12.58 59.31
N ASP A 413 -40.88 12.51 59.63
CA ASP A 413 -41.59 13.55 60.40
C ASP A 413 -41.41 13.41 61.92
N THR A 414 -40.67 12.38 62.36
CA THR A 414 -40.31 12.15 63.75
C THR A 414 -38.83 11.80 63.89
N GLU A 415 -38.18 12.40 64.89
CA GLU A 415 -36.77 12.10 65.22
C GLU A 415 -36.59 10.72 65.85
N LYS A 416 -37.67 10.10 66.34
CA LYS A 416 -37.64 8.79 66.99
C LYS A 416 -37.96 7.63 66.05
N GLY A 417 -38.12 7.90 64.74
CA GLY A 417 -38.40 6.88 63.74
C GLY A 417 -37.37 5.76 63.74
N ASN A 418 -37.82 4.51 63.61
CA ASN A 418 -36.96 3.32 63.66
C ASN A 418 -37.19 2.34 62.49
N SER A 419 -37.76 2.81 61.37
CA SER A 419 -37.85 2.01 60.15
C SER A 419 -36.48 1.63 59.59
N ARG A 420 -36.40 0.43 58.99
CA ARG A 420 -35.19 -0.10 58.34
C ARG A 420 -35.36 -0.10 56.84
N ILE A 421 -34.35 0.33 56.09
CA ILE A 421 -34.41 0.41 54.62
C ILE A 421 -33.25 -0.39 54.03
N SER A 422 -33.54 -1.28 53.07
CA SER A 422 -32.50 -2.00 52.34
C SER A 422 -31.80 -1.12 51.32
N THR A 423 -30.60 -1.50 50.89
CA THR A 423 -29.97 -0.93 49.70
C THR A 423 -30.73 -1.31 48.42
N PHE A 424 -30.49 -0.58 47.34
CA PHE A 424 -31.04 -0.91 46.02
C PHE A 424 -30.42 -2.19 45.47
N SER A 425 -31.27 -3.05 44.89
CA SER A 425 -30.85 -4.21 44.10
C SER A 425 -31.46 -4.14 42.70
N ARG A 426 -30.69 -4.55 41.68
CA ARG A 426 -31.15 -4.53 40.29
C ARG A 426 -32.18 -5.63 40.06
N LEU A 427 -33.33 -5.27 39.48
CA LEU A 427 -34.40 -6.20 39.10
C LEU A 427 -34.37 -6.50 37.59
N ALA A 428 -34.22 -5.46 36.76
CA ALA A 428 -34.09 -5.54 35.31
C ALA A 428 -33.36 -4.29 34.80
N ALA A 429 -33.12 -4.18 33.48
CA ALA A 429 -32.52 -2.97 32.90
C ALA A 429 -33.34 -1.73 33.27
N GLY A 430 -32.69 -0.76 33.91
CA GLY A 430 -33.32 0.48 34.38
C GLY A 430 -34.37 0.29 35.49
N LYS A 431 -34.46 -0.87 36.14
CA LYS A 431 -35.39 -1.12 37.27
C LYS A 431 -34.67 -1.64 38.50
N TYR A 432 -34.86 -0.95 39.62
CA TYR A 432 -34.20 -1.22 40.89
C TYR A 432 -35.23 -1.32 42.01
N GLN A 433 -35.04 -2.25 42.93
CA GLN A 433 -35.93 -2.44 44.07
C GLN A 433 -35.23 -2.09 45.39
N LEU A 434 -35.98 -1.55 46.33
CA LEU A 434 -35.62 -1.41 47.74
C LEU A 434 -36.81 -1.83 48.61
N THR A 435 -36.53 -2.26 49.84
CA THR A 435 -37.57 -2.66 50.79
C THR A 435 -37.49 -1.81 52.05
N VAL A 436 -38.62 -1.22 52.42
CA VAL A 436 -38.83 -0.54 53.70
C VAL A 436 -39.45 -1.56 54.65
N THR A 437 -38.85 -1.74 55.82
CA THR A 437 -39.39 -2.54 56.93
C THR A 437 -39.85 -1.58 58.01
N ALA A 438 -41.11 -1.68 58.39
CA ALA A 438 -41.74 -0.79 59.34
C ALA A 438 -41.05 -0.87 60.70
N GLY A 439 -40.90 0.29 61.34
CA GLY A 439 -40.56 0.40 62.75
C GLY A 439 -41.76 0.13 63.67
N SER A 440 -41.60 0.46 64.94
CA SER A 440 -42.62 0.33 65.99
C SER A 440 -43.26 1.68 66.37
N ILE A 441 -42.93 2.75 65.65
CA ILE A 441 -43.37 4.12 65.92
C ILE A 441 -44.09 4.64 64.67
N PRO A 442 -45.29 5.23 64.81
CA PRO A 442 -45.94 5.92 63.70
C PRO A 442 -45.04 7.04 63.16
N GLU A 443 -44.80 7.01 61.85
CA GLU A 443 -43.93 7.97 61.16
C GLU A 443 -44.29 8.10 59.69
N LYS A 444 -44.00 9.24 59.09
CA LYS A 444 -44.13 9.49 57.67
C LYS A 444 -42.75 9.59 57.03
N LEU A 445 -42.34 8.52 56.37
CA LEU A 445 -41.05 8.42 55.70
C LEU A 445 -41.15 8.93 54.26
N THR A 446 -40.40 9.97 53.92
CA THR A 446 -40.22 10.44 52.53
C THR A 446 -38.85 9.98 52.04
N LEU A 447 -38.87 9.21 50.95
CA LEU A 447 -37.71 8.55 50.38
C LEU A 447 -37.44 9.08 48.98
N THR A 448 -36.28 9.68 48.78
CA THR A 448 -35.88 10.29 47.51
C THR A 448 -34.61 9.62 47.00
N PRO A 449 -34.69 8.77 45.96
CA PRO A 449 -33.52 8.17 45.35
C PRO A 449 -32.66 9.23 44.66
N VAL A 450 -31.33 9.08 44.75
CA VAL A 450 -30.36 9.96 44.11
C VAL A 450 -29.30 9.13 43.42
N PHE A 451 -28.93 9.52 42.20
CA PHE A 451 -27.81 8.95 41.46
C PHE A 451 -26.95 10.07 40.88
N ARG A 452 -25.75 10.26 41.44
CA ARG A 452 -24.87 11.40 41.12
C ARG A 452 -25.64 12.72 41.26
N ASP A 453 -25.70 13.52 40.21
CA ASP A 453 -26.43 14.81 40.19
C ASP A 453 -27.93 14.67 39.88
N ASN A 454 -28.45 13.44 39.71
CA ASN A 454 -29.85 13.19 39.39
C ASN A 454 -30.65 12.84 40.64
N THR A 455 -31.57 13.72 41.01
CA THR A 455 -32.58 13.47 42.06
C THR A 455 -33.88 12.98 41.43
N PHE A 456 -34.35 11.81 41.84
CA PHE A 456 -35.58 11.22 41.31
C PHE A 456 -36.80 11.63 42.12
N ASN A 457 -37.99 11.33 41.58
CA ASN A 457 -39.26 11.53 42.29
C ASN A 457 -39.28 10.74 43.62
N SER A 458 -39.75 11.40 44.69
CA SER A 458 -39.85 10.77 46.02
C SER A 458 -41.08 9.87 46.15
N ALA A 459 -40.99 8.90 47.05
CA ALA A 459 -42.12 8.10 47.53
C ALA A 459 -42.30 8.30 49.03
N THR A 460 -43.55 8.24 49.50
CA THR A 460 -43.91 8.37 50.91
C THR A 460 -44.44 7.05 51.45
N VAL A 461 -43.88 6.59 52.56
CA VAL A 461 -44.39 5.44 53.33
C VAL A 461 -44.90 5.96 54.67
N THR A 462 -46.20 5.81 54.92
CA THR A 462 -46.83 6.25 56.17
C THR A 462 -47.02 5.05 57.08
N LEU A 463 -46.34 5.06 58.23
CA LEU A 463 -46.52 4.08 59.28
C LEU A 463 -47.60 4.58 60.22
N ILE A 464 -48.69 3.83 60.32
CA ILE A 464 -49.80 4.11 61.23
C ILE A 464 -49.74 3.22 62.46
N ALA A 465 -50.30 3.68 63.56
CA ALA A 465 -50.39 2.89 64.78
C ALA A 465 -51.13 1.56 64.50
N ASP A 466 -50.58 0.48 65.02
CA ASP A 466 -51.24 -0.81 65.04
C ASP A 466 -52.14 -0.88 66.29
N ASN A 467 -53.44 -1.06 66.06
CA ASN A 467 -54.43 -1.14 67.14
C ASN A 467 -54.24 -2.39 68.03
N GLN A 468 -53.43 -3.37 67.61
CA GLN A 468 -53.12 -4.56 68.40
C GLN A 468 -51.93 -4.37 69.35
N THR A 469 -51.07 -3.35 69.13
CA THR A 469 -49.80 -3.14 69.87
C THR A 469 -49.63 -1.72 70.43
N ALA A 470 -50.64 -0.85 70.32
CA ALA A 470 -50.57 0.54 70.77
C ALA A 470 -50.46 0.69 72.31
N HIS A 471 -49.41 1.37 72.79
CA HIS A 471 -49.28 1.83 74.18
C HIS A 471 -49.58 3.33 74.30
N ILE A 472 -50.60 3.71 75.09
CA ILE A 472 -50.92 5.11 75.39
C ILE A 472 -49.97 5.65 76.47
N ALA A 473 -49.20 6.69 76.17
CA ALA A 473 -48.39 7.40 77.15
C ALA A 473 -49.28 8.29 78.06
N LYS A 474 -49.19 8.10 79.39
CA LYS A 474 -49.89 8.90 80.42
C LYS A 474 -49.45 10.36 80.35
N ARG A 475 -50.35 11.28 79.96
CA ARG A 475 -50.14 12.74 80.05
C ARG A 475 -50.44 13.24 81.48
N GLN A 476 -49.55 14.07 82.03
CA GLN A 476 -49.80 14.82 83.27
C GLN A 476 -50.93 15.84 83.07
N LEU A 477 -52.01 15.67 83.82
CA LEU A 477 -53.04 16.69 84.05
C LEU A 477 -52.66 17.44 85.34
N ASN A 478 -52.10 18.65 85.22
CA ASN A 478 -52.02 19.57 86.37
C ASN A 478 -53.22 20.52 86.30
N GLY A 479 -54.14 20.31 87.25
CA GLY A 479 -55.38 21.06 87.38
C GLY A 479 -55.18 22.44 88.01
N TYR A 480 -56.06 23.35 87.58
CA TYR A 480 -56.43 24.56 88.30
C TYR A 480 -57.00 24.21 89.69
N LYS A 481 -56.58 24.91 90.74
CA LYS A 481 -57.41 25.19 91.93
C LYS A 481 -57.06 26.56 92.54
N ARG A 482 -58.09 27.43 92.45
CA ARG A 482 -58.47 28.64 93.22
C ARG A 482 -57.42 29.70 93.53
#